data_AF-A0A1H9JVZ9-F1
#
_entry.id   AF-A0A1H9JVZ9-F1
#
_cell.length_a   1.000
_cell.length_b   1.000
_cell.length_c   1.000
_cell.angle_alpha   90.00
_cell.angle_beta   90.00
_cell.angle_gamma   90.00
#
_symmetry.space_group_name_H-M   'P 1'
#
loop_
_entity.id
_entity.type
_entity.pdbx_description
1 polymer ?
#
loop_
_entity_poly.entity_id
_entity_poly.type
_entity_poly.pdbx_seq_one_letter_code
_entity_poly.pdbx_strand_id
1 'polypeptide(L)'
;MIIKDLIEKYNEKYGISYIDLADAGESNRIIVHIASACLFGFALFCIGLYSIKFYSELSKHINSFIYYIVMLITSFYAFFASKQKKEQERKKSYLNKTISFYVLMYILFANAVFTVIVGAYFNGFIVFCMTAVIAVCTCSFSPMLFLLGMVITIGVMTPYLYKAFGAGGYANSLIMVGLLFFLSLYKRRVEKKHLLFLKKQKQNLEAKTFGNFTLIYENKVVKFSRTKSDELMGYLIYKKGSSVKTKELISVLWGERADSARYGSSFRNLIVDIKHTLNELEIQNFFIAEYNNFRINPEVIKCDYYDFLDGQPSAIKSFAGEFMSQFSWAEEAVGFLEQKALKKN
;
A
#
# COMPACT_ATOMS: atom_id res chain seq x y z
N MET A 1 -0.72 -27.56 -1.15
CA MET A 1 -1.34 -27.18 -2.44
C MET A 1 -2.52 -26.23 -2.23
N ILE A 2 -3.46 -26.56 -1.35
CA ILE A 2 -4.69 -25.77 -1.05
C ILE A 2 -4.40 -24.33 -0.57
N ILE A 3 -3.45 -24.13 0.34
CA ILE A 3 -3.11 -22.79 0.87
C ILE A 3 -2.53 -21.88 -0.22
N LYS A 4 -1.74 -22.44 -1.13
CA LYS A 4 -1.10 -21.69 -2.20
C LYS A 4 -2.12 -21.22 -3.25
N ASP A 5 -3.07 -22.10 -3.59
CA ASP A 5 -4.20 -21.79 -4.49
C ASP A 5 -5.16 -20.74 -3.89
N LEU A 6 -5.37 -20.81 -2.57
CA LEU A 6 -6.13 -19.80 -1.81
C LEU A 6 -5.45 -18.43 -1.82
N ILE A 7 -4.12 -18.41 -1.63
CA ILE A 7 -3.32 -17.18 -1.66
C ILE A 7 -3.29 -16.59 -3.08
N GLU A 8 -3.15 -17.42 -4.12
CA GLU A 8 -3.19 -16.96 -5.52
C GLU A 8 -4.56 -16.39 -5.90
N LYS A 9 -5.67 -17.08 -5.59
CA LYS A 9 -7.03 -16.56 -5.80
C LYS A 9 -7.31 -15.28 -5.01
N TYR A 10 -6.77 -15.19 -3.79
CA TYR A 10 -6.88 -13.98 -2.98
C TYR A 10 -6.11 -12.81 -3.61
N ASN A 11 -4.87 -13.04 -4.03
CA ASN A 11 -4.04 -12.03 -4.69
C ASN A 11 -4.57 -11.62 -6.07
N GLU A 12 -5.16 -12.52 -6.83
CA GLU A 12 -5.81 -12.17 -8.11
C GLU A 12 -7.01 -11.25 -7.90
N LYS A 13 -7.80 -11.49 -6.84
CA LYS A 13 -9.05 -10.78 -6.56
C LYS A 13 -8.88 -9.49 -5.75
N TYR A 14 -7.88 -9.45 -4.86
CA TYR A 14 -7.66 -8.38 -3.89
C TYR A 14 -6.23 -7.82 -3.88
N GLY A 15 -5.35 -8.25 -4.80
CA GLY A 15 -3.98 -7.76 -4.90
C GLY A 15 -3.91 -6.26 -5.22
N ILE A 16 -2.94 -5.59 -4.60
CA ILE A 16 -2.82 -4.13 -4.57
C ILE A 16 -1.48 -3.74 -5.19
N SER A 17 -1.48 -2.73 -6.08
CA SER A 17 -0.26 -2.25 -6.75
C SER A 17 0.71 -1.60 -5.75
N TYR A 18 1.99 -1.52 -6.09
CA TYR A 18 3.01 -0.89 -5.24
C TYR A 18 2.86 0.64 -5.18
N ILE A 19 2.28 1.30 -6.21
CA ILE A 19 1.88 2.71 -6.06
C ILE A 19 0.62 2.83 -5.25
N ASP A 20 -0.33 1.90 -5.34
CA ASP A 20 -1.51 1.94 -4.47
C ASP A 20 -1.09 1.77 -3.00
N LEU A 21 -0.13 0.89 -2.71
CA LEU A 21 0.51 0.83 -1.39
C LEU A 21 1.24 2.13 -1.03
N ALA A 22 1.86 2.81 -2.00
CA ALA A 22 2.46 4.13 -1.79
C ALA A 22 1.42 5.27 -1.69
N ASP A 23 0.18 5.04 -2.13
CA ASP A 23 -0.96 5.94 -1.94
C ASP A 23 -1.47 5.76 -0.51
N ALA A 24 -1.31 6.84 0.26
CA ALA A 24 -1.85 6.99 1.59
C ALA A 24 -3.31 6.51 1.71
N GLY A 25 -4.14 6.69 0.66
CA GLY A 25 -5.53 6.24 0.65
C GLY A 25 -5.68 4.72 0.78
N GLU A 26 -4.94 3.94 -0.01
CA GLU A 26 -5.10 2.48 -0.03
C GLU A 26 -4.28 1.77 1.03
N SER A 27 -3.12 2.30 1.39
CA SER A 27 -2.43 1.89 2.62
C SER A 27 -3.37 1.99 3.83
N ASN A 28 -4.08 3.11 3.99
CA ASN A 28 -5.02 3.26 5.10
C ASN A 28 -6.19 2.26 5.02
N ARG A 29 -6.76 2.01 3.83
CA ARG A 29 -7.84 1.01 3.65
C ARG A 29 -7.39 -0.38 4.09
N ILE A 30 -6.21 -0.84 3.68
CA ILE A 30 -5.66 -2.16 4.02
C ILE A 30 -5.53 -2.30 5.52
N ILE A 31 -4.96 -1.28 6.18
CA ILE A 31 -4.71 -1.39 7.61
C ILE A 31 -6.04 -1.38 8.37
N VAL A 32 -7.07 -0.64 7.92
CA VAL A 32 -8.42 -0.74 8.50
C VAL A 32 -9.03 -2.12 8.29
N HIS A 33 -8.82 -2.75 7.14
CA HIS A 33 -9.30 -4.11 6.88
C HIS A 33 -8.69 -5.13 7.85
N ILE A 34 -7.38 -5.03 8.10
CA ILE A 34 -6.68 -5.91 9.05
C ILE A 34 -7.08 -5.58 10.50
N ALA A 35 -7.08 -4.30 10.87
CA ALA A 35 -7.40 -3.85 12.22
C ALA A 35 -8.84 -4.21 12.61
N SER A 36 -9.81 -4.08 11.70
CA SER A 36 -11.21 -4.45 11.94
C SER A 36 -11.38 -5.95 12.20
N ALA A 37 -10.62 -6.81 11.50
CA ALA A 37 -10.63 -8.25 11.78
C ALA A 37 -10.04 -8.59 13.16
N CYS A 38 -8.92 -7.96 13.54
CA CYS A 38 -8.32 -8.14 14.86
C CYS A 38 -9.24 -7.65 15.99
N LEU A 39 -9.85 -6.47 15.83
CA LEU A 39 -10.78 -5.88 16.79
C LEU A 39 -12.06 -6.71 16.93
N PHE A 40 -12.58 -7.27 15.83
CA PHE A 40 -13.71 -8.19 15.86
C PHE A 40 -13.40 -9.45 16.69
N GLY A 41 -12.24 -10.06 16.49
CA GLY A 41 -11.79 -11.21 17.28
C GLY A 41 -11.59 -10.88 18.76
N PHE A 42 -10.99 -9.71 19.05
CA PHE A 42 -10.83 -9.22 20.41
C PHE A 42 -12.17 -8.98 21.11
N ALA A 43 -13.14 -8.37 20.42
CA ALA A 43 -14.48 -8.13 20.96
C ALA A 43 -15.19 -9.44 21.31
N LEU A 44 -15.16 -10.44 20.41
CA LEU A 44 -15.70 -11.77 20.67
C LEU A 44 -15.06 -12.44 21.89
N PHE A 45 -13.74 -12.37 21.99
CA PHE A 45 -13.00 -12.92 23.13
C PHE A 45 -13.38 -12.25 24.45
N CYS A 46 -13.47 -10.92 24.47
CA CYS A 46 -13.86 -10.16 25.66
C CYS A 46 -15.32 -10.42 26.06
N ILE A 47 -16.26 -10.49 25.11
CA ILE A 47 -17.66 -10.87 25.37
C ILE A 47 -17.71 -12.27 25.98
N GLY A 48 -17.02 -13.25 25.40
CA GLY A 48 -16.96 -14.61 25.91
C GLY A 48 -16.40 -14.69 27.33
N LEU A 49 -15.26 -14.02 27.58
CA LEU A 49 -14.68 -13.95 28.92
C LEU A 49 -15.60 -13.28 29.95
N TYR A 50 -16.27 -12.18 29.58
CA TYR A 50 -17.19 -11.50 30.49
C TYR A 50 -18.41 -12.34 30.80
N SER A 51 -19.00 -12.99 29.79
CA SER A 51 -20.13 -13.92 29.95
C SER A 51 -19.79 -15.09 30.87
N ILE A 52 -18.56 -15.60 30.80
CA ILE A 52 -18.12 -16.73 31.65
C ILE A 52 -17.78 -16.27 33.06
N LYS A 53 -17.02 -15.17 33.21
CA LYS A 53 -16.43 -14.74 34.48
C LYS A 53 -17.40 -13.95 35.37
N PHE A 54 -18.34 -13.23 34.78
CA PHE A 54 -19.27 -12.34 35.49
C PHE A 54 -20.74 -12.74 35.30
N TYR A 55 -21.00 -14.02 34.98
CA TYR A 55 -22.34 -14.55 34.71
C TYR A 55 -23.35 -14.23 35.84
N SER A 56 -22.93 -14.34 37.11
CA SER A 56 -23.79 -14.13 38.28
C SER A 56 -24.08 -12.64 38.58
N GLU A 57 -23.26 -11.72 38.10
CA GLU A 57 -23.38 -10.28 38.35
C GLU A 57 -23.49 -9.47 37.05
N LEU A 58 -24.05 -10.09 36.00
CA LEU A 58 -24.12 -9.50 34.66
C LEU A 58 -24.82 -8.13 34.65
N SER A 59 -25.82 -7.93 35.53
CA SER A 59 -26.54 -6.66 35.67
C SER A 59 -25.64 -5.50 36.11
N LYS A 60 -24.59 -5.76 36.91
CA LYS A 60 -23.62 -4.73 37.34
C LYS A 60 -22.61 -4.37 36.25
N HIS A 61 -22.42 -5.24 35.26
CA HIS A 61 -21.41 -5.10 34.20
C HIS A 61 -22.02 -4.91 32.80
N ILE A 62 -23.31 -4.59 32.72
CA ILE A 62 -24.06 -4.50 31.46
C ILE A 62 -23.48 -3.46 30.50
N ASN A 63 -22.91 -2.37 31.03
CA ASN A 63 -22.31 -1.30 30.22
C ASN A 63 -21.03 -1.77 29.51
N SER A 64 -20.20 -2.58 30.17
CA SER A 64 -19.03 -3.21 29.55
C SER A 64 -19.45 -4.20 28.46
N PHE A 65 -20.55 -4.92 28.68
CA PHE A 65 -21.08 -5.87 27.70
C PHE A 65 -21.60 -5.17 26.43
N ILE A 66 -22.39 -4.10 26.60
CA ILE A 66 -22.90 -3.26 25.51
C ILE A 66 -21.74 -2.67 24.71
N TYR A 67 -20.67 -2.22 25.37
CA TYR A 67 -19.47 -1.70 24.71
C TYR A 67 -18.85 -2.71 23.76
N TYR A 68 -18.58 -3.93 24.22
CA TYR A 68 -17.97 -4.95 23.36
C TYR A 68 -18.91 -5.39 22.23
N ILE A 69 -20.23 -5.35 22.43
CA ILE A 69 -21.22 -5.59 21.36
C ILE A 69 -21.16 -4.49 20.30
N VAL A 70 -21.18 -3.22 20.70
CA VAL A 70 -21.06 -2.09 19.77
C VAL A 70 -19.74 -2.17 19.01
N MET A 71 -18.65 -2.51 19.71
CA MET A 71 -17.33 -2.75 19.12
C MET A 71 -17.35 -3.88 18.08
N LEU A 72 -18.05 -4.98 18.37
CA LEU A 72 -18.19 -6.12 17.47
C LEU A 72 -18.96 -5.76 16.20
N ILE A 73 -20.11 -5.08 16.34
CA ILE A 73 -20.96 -4.66 15.21
C ILE A 73 -20.22 -3.67 14.30
N THR A 74 -19.57 -2.67 14.89
CA THR A 74 -18.85 -1.64 14.14
C THR A 74 -17.59 -2.18 13.47
N SER A 75 -16.85 -3.08 14.14
CA SER A 75 -15.72 -3.79 13.53
C SER A 75 -16.16 -4.68 12.35
N PHE A 76 -17.30 -5.36 12.49
CA PHE A 76 -17.87 -6.17 11.41
C PHE A 76 -18.26 -5.30 10.21
N TYR A 77 -18.94 -4.17 10.44
CA TYR A 77 -19.28 -3.22 9.38
C TYR A 77 -18.02 -2.65 8.69
N ALA A 78 -17.01 -2.21 9.46
CA ALA A 78 -15.76 -1.67 8.95
C ALA A 78 -14.99 -2.68 8.08
N PHE A 79 -15.03 -3.97 8.43
CA PHE A 79 -14.41 -5.04 7.65
C PHE A 79 -15.03 -5.19 6.26
N PHE A 80 -16.35 -5.11 6.15
CA PHE A 80 -17.03 -5.17 4.84
C PHE A 80 -16.93 -3.86 4.06
N ALA A 81 -17.00 -2.71 4.74
CA ALA A 81 -16.86 -1.40 4.10
C ALA A 81 -15.45 -1.15 3.52
N SER A 82 -14.43 -1.79 4.10
CA SER A 82 -13.04 -1.71 3.61
C SER A 82 -12.69 -2.69 2.48
N LYS A 83 -13.60 -3.58 2.07
CA LYS A 83 -13.39 -4.46 0.92
C LYS A 83 -13.55 -3.68 -0.39
N GLN A 84 -12.56 -3.80 -1.27
CA GLN A 84 -12.59 -3.16 -2.59
C GLN A 84 -12.42 -4.20 -3.71
N LYS A 85 -13.12 -4.00 -4.83
CA LYS A 85 -12.96 -4.78 -6.08
C LYS A 85 -11.94 -4.10 -6.99
N LYS A 86 -11.19 -4.91 -7.75
CA LYS A 86 -10.01 -4.52 -8.55
C LYS A 86 -10.26 -3.48 -9.67
N GLU A 87 -11.49 -3.32 -10.16
CA GLU A 87 -11.80 -2.53 -11.37
C GLU A 87 -12.49 -1.18 -11.12
N GLN A 88 -12.56 -0.70 -9.88
CA GLN A 88 -13.33 0.51 -9.58
C GLN A 88 -12.55 1.80 -9.93
N GLU A 89 -13.16 2.69 -10.72
CA GLU A 89 -12.56 3.95 -11.17
C GLU A 89 -11.95 4.79 -10.02
N ARG A 90 -10.77 5.37 -10.29
CA ARG A 90 -9.94 6.15 -9.35
C ARG A 90 -10.71 7.24 -8.58
N LYS A 91 -11.70 7.89 -9.19
CA LYS A 91 -12.57 8.89 -8.55
C LYS A 91 -13.55 8.30 -7.52
N LYS A 92 -14.00 7.05 -7.69
CA LYS A 92 -14.86 6.34 -6.73
C LYS A 92 -14.08 5.78 -5.53
N SER A 93 -12.78 5.46 -5.69
CA SER A 93 -11.90 5.12 -4.55
C SER A 93 -11.76 6.27 -3.54
N TYR A 94 -11.90 7.53 -3.99
CA TYR A 94 -11.91 8.69 -3.09
C TYR A 94 -13.14 8.76 -2.18
N LEU A 95 -14.29 8.15 -2.52
CA LEU A 95 -15.44 8.06 -1.61
C LEU A 95 -15.11 7.21 -0.35
N ASN A 96 -14.20 6.26 -0.47
CA ASN A 96 -13.65 5.46 0.64
C ASN A 96 -12.68 6.24 1.55
N LYS A 97 -12.36 7.52 1.26
CA LYS A 97 -11.64 8.41 2.20
C LYS A 97 -12.41 8.68 3.49
N THR A 98 -13.69 8.32 3.55
CA THR A 98 -14.48 8.31 4.79
C THR A 98 -14.14 7.16 5.73
N ILE A 99 -13.38 6.14 5.31
CA ILE A 99 -13.01 5.02 6.20
C ILE A 99 -12.16 5.50 7.38
N SER A 100 -11.23 6.43 7.17
CA SER A 100 -10.51 7.06 8.29
C SER A 100 -11.49 7.80 9.22
N PHE A 101 -12.51 8.47 8.68
CA PHE A 101 -13.58 9.09 9.47
C PHE A 101 -14.36 8.06 10.30
N TYR A 102 -14.66 6.87 9.77
CA TYR A 102 -15.29 5.79 10.52
C TYR A 102 -14.40 5.23 11.64
N VAL A 103 -13.08 5.08 11.41
CA VAL A 103 -12.13 4.68 12.47
C VAL A 103 -11.99 5.76 13.54
N LEU A 104 -11.97 7.04 13.17
CA LEU A 104 -11.97 8.16 14.11
C LEU A 104 -13.27 8.23 14.92
N MET A 105 -14.43 8.05 14.28
CA MET A 105 -15.73 7.99 14.96
C MET A 105 -15.80 6.77 15.88
N TYR A 106 -15.30 5.62 15.45
CA TYR A 106 -15.20 4.43 16.28
C TYR A 106 -14.29 4.65 17.50
N ILE A 107 -13.12 5.27 17.34
CA ILE A 107 -12.19 5.61 18.44
C ILE A 107 -12.81 6.64 19.39
N LEU A 108 -13.50 7.65 18.88
CA LEU A 108 -14.11 8.72 19.69
C LEU A 108 -15.33 8.22 20.47
N PHE A 109 -16.24 7.51 19.81
CA PHE A 109 -17.45 7.00 20.46
C PHE A 109 -17.14 5.84 21.43
N ALA A 110 -16.22 4.93 21.08
CA ALA A 110 -15.82 3.86 21.99
C ALA A 110 -15.18 4.41 23.28
N ASN A 111 -14.25 5.37 23.15
CA ASN A 111 -13.61 5.98 24.32
C ASN A 111 -14.57 6.87 25.13
N ALA A 112 -15.44 7.67 24.50
CA ALA A 112 -16.41 8.51 25.20
C ALA A 112 -17.43 7.69 25.99
N VAL A 113 -17.94 6.60 25.41
CA VAL A 113 -18.93 5.72 26.03
C VAL A 113 -18.32 4.95 27.21
N PHE A 114 -17.12 4.39 27.06
CA PHE A 114 -16.49 3.58 28.12
C PHE A 114 -16.07 4.43 29.33
N THR A 115 -15.60 5.65 29.08
CA THR A 115 -15.10 6.57 30.10
C THR A 115 -16.23 7.18 30.94
N VAL A 116 -17.31 7.60 30.28
CA VAL A 116 -18.41 8.33 30.94
C VAL A 116 -19.38 7.39 31.66
N ILE A 117 -19.59 6.18 31.14
CA ILE A 117 -20.67 5.29 31.64
C ILE A 117 -20.17 4.24 32.65
N VAL A 118 -18.91 3.79 32.57
CA VAL A 118 -18.43 2.60 33.33
C VAL A 118 -17.50 2.96 34.50
N GLY A 119 -16.90 4.15 34.50
CA GLY A 119 -15.93 4.53 35.54
C GLY A 119 -14.62 3.70 35.53
N ALA A 120 -14.37 2.93 34.47
CA ALA A 120 -13.20 2.05 34.31
C ALA A 120 -12.05 2.75 33.54
N TYR A 121 -11.59 3.87 34.11
CA TYR A 121 -10.67 4.82 33.47
C TYR A 121 -9.31 4.23 33.04
N PHE A 122 -8.79 3.23 33.75
CA PHE A 122 -7.50 2.58 33.44
C PHE A 122 -7.55 1.75 32.14
N ASN A 123 -8.62 0.96 31.96
CA ASN A 123 -8.83 0.17 30.75
C ASN A 123 -9.15 1.08 29.55
N GLY A 124 -9.92 2.16 29.78
CA GLY A 124 -10.14 3.20 28.77
C GLY A 124 -8.83 3.85 28.32
N PHE A 125 -7.90 4.13 29.25
CA PHE A 125 -6.61 4.74 28.94
C PHE A 125 -5.68 3.81 28.15
N ILE A 126 -5.60 2.52 28.50
CA ILE A 126 -4.80 1.55 27.74
C ILE A 126 -5.36 1.36 26.33
N VAL A 127 -6.68 1.22 26.20
CA VAL A 127 -7.36 1.13 24.90
C VAL A 127 -7.13 2.39 24.08
N PHE A 128 -7.19 3.58 24.69
CA PHE A 128 -6.85 4.86 24.07
C PHE A 128 -5.40 4.92 23.57
N CYS A 129 -4.42 4.54 24.40
CA CYS A 129 -3.02 4.53 23.98
C CYS A 129 -2.77 3.54 22.82
N MET A 130 -3.36 2.34 22.88
CA MET A 130 -3.26 1.37 21.78
C MET A 130 -3.97 1.86 20.51
N THR A 131 -5.16 2.46 20.62
CA THR A 131 -5.88 3.01 19.47
C THR A 131 -5.23 4.26 18.90
N ALA A 132 -4.57 5.09 19.71
CA ALA A 132 -3.81 6.25 19.24
C ALA A 132 -2.54 5.83 18.49
N VAL A 133 -1.84 4.78 18.96
CA VAL A 133 -0.71 4.17 18.23
C VAL A 133 -1.18 3.57 16.91
N ILE A 134 -2.28 2.80 16.93
CA ILE A 134 -2.91 2.27 15.71
C ILE A 134 -3.28 3.43 14.78
N ALA A 135 -3.97 4.47 15.25
CA ALA A 135 -4.34 5.64 14.44
C ALA A 135 -3.12 6.34 13.80
N VAL A 136 -2.00 6.48 14.53
CA VAL A 136 -0.76 7.05 13.96
C VAL A 136 -0.13 6.12 12.92
N CYS A 137 -0.18 4.81 13.15
CA CYS A 137 0.25 3.80 12.19
C CYS A 137 -0.67 3.73 10.95
N THR A 138 -1.98 3.94 11.10
CA THR A 138 -3.02 3.66 10.09
C THR A 138 -3.58 4.87 9.38
N CYS A 139 -3.31 6.10 9.82
CA CYS A 139 -4.04 7.26 9.31
C CYS A 139 -3.16 8.35 8.72
N SER A 140 -3.49 8.73 7.50
CA SER A 140 -3.15 10.01 6.87
C SER A 140 -4.26 11.03 7.16
N PHE A 141 -4.58 11.26 8.44
CA PHE A 141 -5.61 12.24 8.83
C PHE A 141 -5.12 13.69 8.70
N SER A 142 -6.07 14.63 8.71
CA SER A 142 -5.77 16.00 9.12
C SER A 142 -5.29 15.97 10.58
N PRO A 143 -4.05 16.39 10.89
CA PRO A 143 -3.51 16.45 12.24
C PRO A 143 -4.45 17.20 13.20
N MET A 144 -5.23 18.16 12.69
CA MET A 144 -6.20 18.91 13.47
C MET A 144 -7.39 18.06 13.97
N LEU A 145 -7.89 17.11 13.18
CA LEU A 145 -8.97 16.21 13.61
C LEU A 145 -8.47 15.19 14.63
N PHE A 146 -7.23 14.71 14.47
CA PHE A 146 -6.57 13.86 15.47
C PHE A 146 -6.36 14.62 16.78
N LEU A 147 -5.82 15.84 16.72
CA LEU A 147 -5.63 16.71 17.89
C LEU A 147 -6.96 17.00 18.59
N LEU A 148 -8.00 17.37 17.83
CA LEU A 148 -9.34 17.61 18.36
C LEU A 148 -9.87 16.38 19.10
N GLY A 149 -9.74 15.19 18.52
CA GLY A 149 -10.18 13.95 19.15
C GLY A 149 -9.40 13.61 20.43
N MET A 150 -8.09 13.83 20.44
CA MET A 150 -7.25 13.62 21.63
C MET A 150 -7.60 14.63 22.74
N VAL A 151 -7.84 15.90 22.39
CA VAL A 151 -8.23 16.96 23.33
C VAL A 151 -9.59 16.67 23.96
N ILE A 152 -10.58 16.25 23.15
CA ILE A 152 -11.91 15.87 23.65
C ILE A 152 -11.80 14.68 24.62
N THR A 153 -11.05 13.63 24.23
CA THR A 153 -10.94 12.41 25.03
C THR A 153 -10.18 12.67 26.34
N ILE A 154 -9.05 13.38 26.29
CA ILE A 154 -8.27 13.70 27.49
C ILE A 154 -9.01 14.70 28.36
N GLY A 155 -9.66 15.71 27.78
CA GLY A 155 -10.46 16.67 28.53
C GLY A 155 -11.53 15.98 29.39
N VAL A 156 -12.24 15.00 28.82
CA VAL A 156 -13.23 14.20 29.56
C VAL A 156 -12.56 13.29 30.61
N MET A 157 -11.37 12.76 30.35
CA MET A 157 -10.64 11.87 31.28
C MET A 157 -9.82 12.61 32.36
N THR A 158 -9.60 13.92 32.22
CA THR A 158 -8.64 14.72 33.00
C THR A 158 -8.80 14.61 34.51
N PRO A 159 -9.99 14.86 35.11
CA PRO A 159 -10.14 14.81 36.57
C PRO A 159 -9.90 13.41 37.15
N TYR A 160 -10.14 12.36 36.36
CA TYR A 160 -9.98 10.97 36.80
C TYR A 160 -8.57 10.44 36.58
N LEU A 161 -7.91 10.80 35.47
CA LEU A 161 -6.49 10.53 35.23
C LEU A 161 -5.62 11.18 36.30
N TYR A 162 -5.92 12.43 36.65
CA TYR A 162 -5.24 13.14 37.73
C TYR A 162 -5.42 12.43 39.08
N LYS A 163 -6.62 11.92 39.37
CA LYS A 163 -6.91 11.18 40.61
C LYS A 163 -6.25 9.80 40.65
N ALA A 164 -6.13 9.11 39.52
CA ALA A 164 -5.57 7.75 39.44
C ALA A 164 -4.04 7.70 39.35
N PHE A 165 -3.43 8.65 38.63
CA PHE A 165 -1.99 8.65 38.34
C PHE A 165 -1.25 9.89 38.86
N GLY A 166 -1.96 10.79 39.55
CA GLY A 166 -1.41 12.06 40.02
C GLY A 166 -1.04 13.02 38.88
N ALA A 167 -0.38 14.12 39.25
CA ALA A 167 0.09 15.12 38.30
C ALA A 167 1.10 14.55 37.29
N GLY A 168 1.92 13.58 37.69
CA GLY A 168 2.96 12.96 36.85
C GLY A 168 2.38 12.12 35.70
N GLY A 169 1.38 11.27 35.96
CA GLY A 169 0.75 10.48 34.90
C GLY A 169 -0.09 11.33 33.94
N TYR A 170 -0.72 12.39 34.45
CA TYR A 170 -1.42 13.36 33.61
C TYR A 170 -0.45 14.12 32.69
N ALA A 171 0.69 14.58 33.22
CA ALA A 171 1.74 15.21 32.42
C ALA A 171 2.29 14.27 31.33
N ASN A 172 2.56 13.00 31.66
CA ASN A 172 3.01 12.00 30.68
C ASN A 172 1.97 11.76 29.57
N SER A 173 0.69 11.76 29.91
CA SER A 173 -0.39 11.58 28.92
C SER A 173 -0.44 12.76 27.94
N LEU A 174 -0.33 13.99 28.43
CA LEU A 174 -0.26 15.20 27.59
C LEU A 174 1.00 15.21 26.71
N ILE A 175 2.16 14.82 27.25
CA ILE A 175 3.41 14.69 26.49
C ILE A 175 3.26 13.66 25.37
N MET A 176 2.68 12.49 25.67
CA MET A 176 2.46 11.43 24.69
C MET A 176 1.57 11.89 23.53
N VAL A 177 0.53 12.67 23.80
CA VAL A 177 -0.34 13.25 22.76
C VAL A 177 0.41 14.24 21.89
N GLY A 178 1.19 15.13 22.52
CA GLY A 178 2.06 16.06 21.80
C GLY A 178 3.01 15.31 20.86
N LEU A 179 3.69 14.28 21.37
CA LEU A 179 4.60 13.44 20.59
C LEU A 179 3.89 12.74 19.42
N LEU A 180 2.73 12.10 19.66
CA LEU A 180 1.96 11.43 18.61
C LEU A 180 1.48 12.41 17.53
N PHE A 181 1.07 13.63 17.92
CA PHE A 181 0.72 14.69 16.99
C PHE A 181 1.92 15.11 16.13
N PHE A 182 3.10 15.35 16.73
CA PHE A 182 4.31 15.68 15.98
C PHE A 182 4.78 14.54 15.05
N LEU A 183 4.69 13.28 15.49
CA LEU A 183 4.98 12.11 14.66
C LEU A 183 4.01 12.01 13.48
N SER A 184 2.71 12.30 13.69
CA SER A 184 1.72 12.33 12.61
C SER A 184 2.03 13.42 11.57
N LEU A 185 2.46 14.61 12.02
CA LEU A 185 2.87 15.70 11.15
C LEU A 185 4.13 15.32 10.36
N TYR A 186 5.11 14.70 11.01
CA TYR A 186 6.34 14.24 10.39
C TYR A 186 6.04 13.20 9.30
N LYS A 187 5.29 12.14 9.62
CA LYS A 187 4.90 11.09 8.67
C LYS A 187 4.22 11.68 7.43
N ARG A 188 3.22 12.56 7.62
CA ARG A 188 2.52 13.22 6.50
C ARG A 188 3.44 14.07 5.63
N ARG A 189 4.41 14.78 6.23
CA ARG A 189 5.40 15.56 5.46
C ARG A 189 6.30 14.64 4.63
N VAL A 190 6.75 13.53 5.20
CA VAL A 190 7.60 12.54 4.52
C VAL A 190 6.85 11.89 3.36
N GLU A 191 5.63 11.39 3.59
CA GLU A 191 4.78 10.80 2.55
C GLU A 191 4.51 11.80 1.41
N LYS A 192 4.16 13.05 1.73
CA LYS A 192 3.93 14.09 0.71
C LYS A 192 5.19 14.35 -0.11
N LYS A 193 6.36 14.45 0.53
CA LYS A 193 7.63 14.63 -0.17
C LYS A 193 7.93 13.46 -1.10
N HIS A 194 7.71 12.23 -0.62
CA HIS A 194 7.91 11.00 -1.40
C HIS A 194 6.97 10.93 -2.61
N LEU A 195 5.69 11.25 -2.44
CA LEU A 195 4.72 11.30 -3.53
C LEU A 195 5.08 12.36 -4.58
N LEU A 196 5.49 13.55 -4.15
CA LEU A 196 5.95 14.61 -5.05
C LEU A 196 7.20 14.18 -5.83
N PHE A 197 8.13 13.51 -5.14
CA PHE A 197 9.32 12.94 -5.75
C PHE A 197 8.96 11.90 -6.83
N LEU A 198 8.10 10.91 -6.52
CA LEU A 198 7.68 9.90 -7.49
C LEU A 198 6.89 10.51 -8.67
N LYS A 199 6.10 11.56 -8.42
CA LYS A 199 5.40 12.29 -9.48
C LYS A 199 6.38 13.02 -10.41
N LYS A 200 7.40 13.68 -9.86
CA LYS A 200 8.46 14.33 -10.64
C LYS A 200 9.25 13.28 -11.43
N GLN A 201 9.62 12.17 -10.81
CA GLN A 201 10.28 11.05 -11.47
C GLN A 201 9.45 10.53 -12.64
N LYS A 202 8.14 10.26 -12.47
CA LYS A 202 7.26 9.84 -13.57
C LYS A 202 7.22 10.85 -14.72
N GLN A 203 7.29 12.15 -14.42
CA GLN A 203 7.30 13.16 -15.47
C GLN A 203 8.55 13.11 -16.33
N ASN A 204 9.67 12.70 -15.73
CA ASN A 204 11.01 12.74 -16.30
C ASN A 204 11.54 11.37 -16.77
N LEU A 205 10.96 10.26 -16.29
CA LEU A 205 11.32 8.89 -16.64
C LEU A 205 10.38 8.37 -17.72
N GLU A 206 10.94 8.08 -18.89
CA GLU A 206 10.21 7.64 -20.08
C GLU A 206 10.91 6.43 -20.70
N ALA A 207 10.12 5.41 -21.08
CA ALA A 207 10.56 4.33 -21.94
C ALA A 207 9.98 4.54 -23.34
N LYS A 208 10.85 4.58 -24.35
CA LYS A 208 10.48 4.43 -25.75
C LYS A 208 10.61 2.96 -26.12
N THR A 209 9.55 2.38 -26.64
CA THR A 209 9.47 0.94 -26.96
C THR A 209 9.12 0.68 -28.41
N PHE A 210 8.55 1.66 -29.12
CA PHE A 210 8.37 1.57 -30.57
C PHE A 210 9.69 1.89 -31.28
N GLY A 211 10.06 1.04 -32.24
CA GLY A 211 11.42 1.02 -32.79
C GLY A 211 12.41 0.38 -31.82
N ASN A 212 13.52 1.06 -31.53
CA ASN A 212 14.50 0.57 -30.56
C ASN A 212 14.13 0.94 -29.10
N PHE A 213 14.16 -0.03 -28.19
CA PHE A 213 14.03 0.24 -26.76
C PHE A 213 15.06 1.26 -26.28
N THR A 214 14.59 2.33 -25.64
CA THR A 214 15.43 3.37 -25.04
C THR A 214 14.79 3.85 -23.75
N LEU A 215 15.54 3.80 -22.64
CA LEU A 215 15.14 4.40 -21.37
C LEU A 215 15.71 5.81 -21.27
N ILE A 216 14.86 6.79 -20.97
CA ILE A 216 15.19 8.21 -20.92
C ILE A 216 14.85 8.74 -19.53
N TYR A 217 15.80 9.45 -18.90
CA TYR A 217 15.58 10.16 -17.65
C TYR A 217 16.08 11.60 -17.77
N GLU A 218 15.22 12.58 -17.47
CA GLU A 218 15.53 14.03 -17.60
C GLU A 218 16.09 14.39 -18.98
N ASN A 219 15.44 13.89 -20.04
CA ASN A 219 15.82 14.07 -21.46
C ASN A 219 17.20 13.51 -21.84
N LYS A 220 17.80 12.64 -21.01
CA LYS A 220 19.05 11.93 -21.31
C LYS A 220 18.81 10.43 -21.39
N VAL A 221 19.45 9.78 -22.35
CA VAL A 221 19.41 8.32 -22.46
C VAL A 221 20.14 7.71 -21.27
N VAL A 222 19.46 6.81 -20.55
CA VAL A 222 20.04 6.00 -19.48
C VAL A 222 20.91 4.94 -20.14
N LYS A 223 22.19 4.89 -19.79
CA LYS A 223 23.14 3.90 -20.30
C LYS A 223 23.49 2.93 -19.19
N PHE A 224 23.13 1.67 -19.36
CA PHE A 224 23.65 0.60 -18.50
C PHE A 224 25.05 0.19 -18.95
N SER A 225 25.82 -0.43 -18.06
CA SER A 225 27.19 -0.86 -18.39
C SER A 225 27.22 -2.06 -19.33
N ARG A 226 26.10 -2.81 -19.41
CA ARG A 226 25.98 -4.04 -20.20
C ARG A 226 24.77 -3.96 -21.12
N THR A 227 24.95 -4.36 -22.37
CA THR A 227 23.87 -4.41 -23.38
C THR A 227 22.70 -5.30 -22.96
N LYS A 228 22.97 -6.42 -22.26
CA LYS A 228 21.91 -7.29 -21.74
C LYS A 228 21.12 -6.68 -20.58
N SER A 229 21.62 -5.61 -19.95
CA SER A 229 20.85 -4.88 -18.94
C SER A 229 19.71 -4.08 -19.61
N ASP A 230 19.97 -3.49 -20.79
CA ASP A 230 18.92 -2.87 -21.62
C ASP A 230 17.86 -3.89 -22.03
N GLU A 231 18.29 -5.07 -22.49
CA GLU A 231 17.39 -6.17 -22.88
C GLU A 231 16.53 -6.67 -21.72
N LEU A 232 17.14 -6.87 -20.54
CA LEU A 232 16.42 -7.25 -19.32
C LEU A 232 15.38 -6.18 -18.96
N MET A 233 15.76 -4.91 -19.00
CA MET A 233 14.85 -3.81 -18.69
C MET A 233 13.69 -3.72 -19.69
N GLY A 234 13.98 -3.83 -20.99
CA GLY A 234 12.98 -3.87 -22.05
C GLY A 234 11.97 -5.01 -21.86
N TYR A 235 12.45 -6.20 -21.50
CA TYR A 235 11.56 -7.33 -21.23
C TYR A 235 10.65 -7.10 -20.01
N LEU A 236 11.18 -6.51 -18.93
CA LEU A 236 10.35 -6.18 -17.77
C LEU A 236 9.33 -5.09 -18.07
N ILE A 237 9.66 -4.11 -18.93
CA ILE A 237 8.70 -3.13 -19.45
C ILE A 237 7.60 -3.82 -20.26
N TYR A 238 7.95 -4.75 -21.14
CA TYR A 238 6.97 -5.52 -21.90
C TYR A 238 5.98 -6.28 -21.00
N LYS A 239 6.46 -6.82 -19.86
CA LYS A 239 5.64 -7.51 -18.86
C LYS A 239 4.75 -6.58 -17.99
N LYS A 240 4.79 -5.25 -18.18
CA LYS A 240 3.90 -4.25 -17.55
C LYS A 240 3.63 -4.51 -16.05
N GLY A 241 4.71 -4.75 -15.28
CA GLY A 241 4.64 -4.94 -13.82
C GLY A 241 4.31 -6.35 -13.33
N SER A 242 4.09 -7.31 -14.22
CA SER A 242 4.06 -8.73 -13.84
C SER A 242 5.42 -9.19 -13.32
N SER A 243 5.42 -9.98 -12.25
CA SER A 243 6.64 -10.58 -11.70
C SER A 243 7.18 -11.69 -12.60
N VAL A 244 8.46 -11.59 -12.93
CA VAL A 244 9.19 -12.53 -13.79
C VAL A 244 10.23 -13.28 -12.95
N LYS A 245 10.34 -14.60 -13.15
CA LYS A 245 11.28 -15.43 -12.42
C LYS A 245 12.66 -15.44 -13.07
N THR A 246 13.70 -15.76 -12.30
CA THR A 246 15.09 -15.85 -12.79
C THR A 246 15.21 -16.78 -14.00
N LYS A 247 14.57 -17.97 -13.96
CA LYS A 247 14.65 -18.96 -15.04
C LYS A 247 14.09 -18.41 -16.36
N GLU A 248 12.97 -17.68 -16.29
CA GLU A 248 12.36 -17.06 -17.47
C GLU A 248 13.28 -15.98 -18.03
N LEU A 249 13.81 -15.08 -17.18
CA LEU A 249 14.75 -14.04 -17.62
C LEU A 249 16.01 -14.63 -18.25
N ILE A 250 16.56 -15.71 -17.69
CA ILE A 250 17.73 -16.37 -18.26
C ILE A 250 17.40 -16.97 -19.65
N SER A 251 16.24 -17.60 -19.78
CA SER A 251 15.77 -18.15 -21.05
C SER A 251 15.57 -17.08 -22.12
N VAL A 252 15.01 -15.93 -21.75
CA VAL A 252 14.78 -14.81 -22.67
C VAL A 252 16.10 -14.20 -23.11
N LEU A 253 17.04 -14.00 -22.19
CA LEU A 253 18.30 -13.32 -22.46
C LEU A 253 19.33 -14.20 -23.17
N TRP A 254 19.39 -15.50 -22.86
CA TRP A 254 20.44 -16.40 -23.38
C TRP A 254 19.89 -17.59 -24.17
N GLY A 255 18.58 -17.65 -24.41
CA GLY A 255 17.90 -18.70 -25.16
C GLY A 255 17.40 -19.85 -24.28
N GLU A 256 16.49 -20.66 -24.84
CA GLU A 256 15.76 -21.71 -24.09
C GLU A 256 16.62 -22.78 -23.41
N ARG A 257 17.83 -23.02 -23.95
CA ARG A 257 18.78 -24.00 -23.40
C ARG A 257 19.70 -23.42 -22.31
N ALA A 258 19.57 -22.13 -22.01
CA ALA A 258 20.36 -21.50 -20.96
C ALA A 258 19.87 -21.93 -19.58
N ASP A 259 20.81 -22.24 -18.68
CA ASP A 259 20.50 -22.62 -17.31
C ASP A 259 21.06 -21.62 -16.29
N SER A 260 20.52 -21.70 -15.07
CA SER A 260 20.96 -20.86 -13.96
C SER A 260 22.33 -21.24 -13.41
N ALA A 261 22.81 -22.45 -13.67
CA ALA A 261 24.14 -22.89 -13.21
C ALA A 261 25.24 -22.14 -13.98
N ARG A 262 25.06 -21.96 -15.29
CA ARG A 262 26.01 -21.29 -16.18
C ARG A 262 25.86 -19.78 -16.17
N TYR A 263 24.63 -19.27 -16.23
CA TYR A 263 24.37 -17.83 -16.39
C TYR A 263 23.97 -17.12 -15.10
N GLY A 264 23.90 -17.83 -13.97
CA GLY A 264 23.48 -17.24 -12.70
C GLY A 264 24.40 -16.12 -12.18
N SER A 265 25.72 -16.21 -12.42
CA SER A 265 26.67 -15.14 -12.06
C SER A 265 26.49 -13.92 -12.98
N SER A 266 26.43 -14.13 -14.30
CA SER A 266 26.17 -13.09 -15.28
C SER A 266 24.85 -12.37 -15.03
N PHE A 267 23.78 -13.11 -14.72
CA PHE A 267 22.48 -12.55 -14.38
C PHE A 267 22.55 -11.66 -13.14
N ARG A 268 23.20 -12.11 -12.06
CA ARG A 268 23.40 -11.27 -10.86
C ARG A 268 24.15 -9.97 -11.20
N ASN A 269 25.14 -10.03 -12.09
CA ASN A 269 25.86 -8.84 -12.55
C ASN A 269 24.95 -7.86 -13.31
N LEU A 270 23.97 -8.35 -14.09
CA LEU A 270 22.95 -7.48 -14.71
C LEU A 270 22.07 -6.81 -13.67
N ILE A 271 21.63 -7.54 -12.63
CA ILE A 271 20.83 -6.97 -11.54
C ILE A 271 21.62 -5.89 -10.79
N VAL A 272 22.91 -6.12 -10.53
CA VAL A 272 23.79 -5.14 -9.87
C VAL A 272 23.98 -3.91 -10.75
N ASP A 273 24.24 -4.09 -12.05
CA ASP A 273 24.38 -2.99 -13.02
C ASP A 273 23.13 -2.11 -13.05
N ILE A 274 21.95 -2.72 -13.22
CA ILE A 274 20.68 -2.00 -13.24
C ILE A 274 20.45 -1.24 -11.92
N LYS A 275 20.67 -1.89 -10.77
CA LYS A 275 20.52 -1.24 -9.46
C LYS A 275 21.49 -0.07 -9.30
N HIS A 276 22.74 -0.24 -9.72
CA HIS A 276 23.76 0.79 -9.64
C HIS A 276 23.40 2.00 -10.49
N THR A 277 23.12 1.80 -11.78
CA THR A 277 22.76 2.87 -12.71
C THR A 277 21.50 3.62 -12.26
N LEU A 278 20.46 2.91 -11.80
CA LEU A 278 19.26 3.56 -11.30
C LEU A 278 19.51 4.35 -10.01
N ASN A 279 20.35 3.84 -9.10
CA ASN A 279 20.72 4.54 -7.87
C ASN A 279 21.53 5.81 -8.14
N GLU A 280 22.48 5.77 -9.10
CA GLU A 280 23.27 6.95 -9.51
C GLU A 280 22.40 8.06 -10.10
N LEU A 281 21.30 7.69 -10.76
CA LEU A 281 20.31 8.62 -11.30
C LEU A 281 19.22 9.00 -10.29
N GLU A 282 19.35 8.53 -9.04
CA GLU A 282 18.36 8.68 -7.98
C GLU A 282 16.95 8.17 -8.35
N ILE A 283 16.83 7.21 -9.29
CA ILE A 283 15.55 6.64 -9.69
C ILE A 283 15.11 5.61 -8.65
N GLN A 284 13.98 5.86 -7.98
CA GLN A 284 13.46 4.98 -6.92
C GLN A 284 12.11 4.34 -7.29
N ASN A 285 11.80 3.23 -6.62
CA ASN A 285 10.54 2.49 -6.78
C ASN A 285 10.19 2.13 -8.23
N PHE A 286 11.17 2.11 -9.14
CA PHE A 286 10.98 1.73 -10.54
C PHE A 286 11.30 0.25 -10.75
N PHE A 287 12.50 -0.19 -10.40
CA PHE A 287 12.93 -1.57 -10.54
C PHE A 287 12.83 -2.30 -9.20
N ILE A 288 12.06 -3.38 -9.16
CA ILE A 288 11.79 -4.18 -7.95
C ILE A 288 12.43 -5.55 -8.14
N ALA A 289 13.43 -5.84 -7.32
CA ALA A 289 14.16 -7.10 -7.32
C ALA A 289 14.04 -7.78 -5.95
N GLU A 290 13.23 -8.83 -5.91
CA GLU A 290 12.97 -9.68 -4.75
C GLU A 290 13.56 -11.07 -5.00
N TYR A 291 13.48 -11.97 -4.01
CA TYR A 291 14.00 -13.33 -4.15
C TYR A 291 13.33 -14.06 -5.32
N ASN A 292 14.12 -14.35 -6.36
CA ASN A 292 13.68 -15.03 -7.59
C ASN A 292 12.51 -14.35 -8.32
N ASN A 293 12.23 -13.07 -8.06
CA ASN A 293 11.15 -12.32 -8.68
C ASN A 293 11.61 -10.91 -9.03
N PHE A 294 11.39 -10.53 -10.28
CA PHE A 294 11.80 -9.24 -10.82
C PHE A 294 10.64 -8.61 -11.58
N ARG A 295 10.44 -7.32 -11.38
CA ARG A 295 9.45 -6.54 -12.11
C ARG A 295 9.84 -5.08 -12.13
N ILE A 296 9.20 -4.34 -13.01
CA ILE A 296 9.17 -2.88 -12.94
C ILE A 296 7.87 -2.42 -12.32
N ASN A 297 7.85 -1.16 -11.93
CA ASN A 297 6.68 -0.49 -11.44
C ASN A 297 6.12 0.45 -12.52
N PRO A 298 5.02 0.09 -13.20
CA PRO A 298 4.57 0.81 -14.39
C PRO A 298 4.05 2.22 -14.09
N GLU A 299 3.69 2.53 -12.85
CA GLU A 299 3.06 3.83 -12.59
C GLU A 299 4.05 4.96 -12.27
N VAL A 300 5.35 4.66 -12.10
CA VAL A 300 6.42 5.67 -11.92
C VAL A 300 7.17 5.99 -13.22
N ILE A 301 6.68 5.52 -14.36
CA ILE A 301 7.29 5.71 -15.69
C ILE A 301 6.22 6.08 -16.73
N LYS A 302 6.61 6.81 -17.78
CA LYS A 302 5.83 6.97 -19.02
C LYS A 302 6.32 5.97 -20.06
N CYS A 303 5.42 5.40 -20.84
CA CYS A 303 5.78 4.38 -21.83
C CYS A 303 4.80 4.43 -22.98
N ASP A 304 5.31 4.59 -24.20
CA ASP A 304 4.52 4.60 -25.43
C ASP A 304 3.71 3.30 -25.63
N TYR A 305 4.26 2.15 -25.28
CA TYR A 305 3.54 0.87 -25.29
C TYR A 305 2.41 0.83 -24.25
N TYR A 306 2.57 1.44 -23.07
CA TYR A 306 1.50 1.47 -22.07
C TYR A 306 0.36 2.38 -22.54
N ASP A 307 0.70 3.56 -23.07
CA ASP A 307 -0.27 4.49 -23.64
C ASP A 307 -1.03 3.84 -24.82
N PHE A 308 -0.34 3.05 -25.64
CA PHE A 308 -0.95 2.26 -26.72
C PHE A 308 -1.92 1.20 -26.19
N LEU A 309 -1.51 0.43 -25.18
CA LEU A 309 -2.38 -0.60 -24.58
C LEU A 309 -3.66 0.02 -24.00
N ASP A 310 -3.53 1.18 -23.37
CA ASP A 310 -4.62 1.95 -22.78
C ASP A 310 -5.49 2.66 -23.84
N GLY A 311 -5.03 2.70 -25.10
CA GLY A 311 -5.79 3.19 -26.25
C GLY A 311 -5.67 4.68 -26.51
N GLN A 312 -4.58 5.32 -26.07
CA GLN A 312 -4.35 6.72 -26.35
C GLN A 312 -4.20 6.95 -27.87
N PRO A 313 -5.00 7.83 -28.49
CA PRO A 313 -4.99 8.03 -29.94
C PRO A 313 -3.61 8.43 -30.49
N SER A 314 -2.84 9.22 -29.75
CA SER A 314 -1.48 9.62 -30.13
C SER A 314 -0.52 8.43 -30.16
N ALA A 315 -0.63 7.50 -29.21
CA ALA A 315 0.22 6.34 -29.10
C ALA A 315 -0.09 5.30 -30.20
N ILE A 316 -1.38 5.12 -30.54
CA ILE A 316 -1.80 4.26 -31.66
C ILE A 316 -1.24 4.79 -32.98
N LYS A 317 -1.32 6.11 -33.23
CA LYS A 317 -0.76 6.73 -34.43
C LYS A 317 0.77 6.68 -34.49
N SER A 318 1.45 6.67 -33.34
CA SER A 318 2.91 6.56 -33.31
C SER A 318 3.44 5.13 -33.53
N PHE A 319 2.58 4.12 -33.42
CA PHE A 319 2.99 2.74 -33.68
C PHE A 319 3.08 2.49 -35.18
N ALA A 320 4.30 2.25 -35.68
CA ALA A 320 4.62 2.08 -37.10
C ALA A 320 4.96 0.63 -37.48
N GLY A 321 4.54 -0.36 -36.67
CA GLY A 321 4.86 -1.78 -36.90
C GLY A 321 6.18 -2.25 -36.27
N GLU A 322 6.92 -1.37 -35.61
CA GLU A 322 8.17 -1.73 -34.92
C GLU A 322 8.00 -1.68 -33.40
N PHE A 323 8.42 -2.74 -32.71
CA PHE A 323 8.44 -2.83 -31.25
C PHE A 323 9.72 -3.51 -30.77
N MET A 324 10.54 -2.77 -30.01
CA MET A 324 11.84 -3.18 -29.47
C MET A 324 12.65 -4.06 -30.43
N SER A 325 12.85 -3.58 -31.66
CA SER A 325 13.37 -4.37 -32.78
C SER A 325 14.78 -4.92 -32.58
N GLN A 326 15.55 -4.39 -31.63
CA GLN A 326 16.85 -4.94 -31.26
C GLN A 326 16.80 -6.24 -30.45
N PHE A 327 15.62 -6.64 -29.94
CA PHE A 327 15.47 -7.82 -29.10
C PHE A 327 14.67 -8.90 -29.83
N SER A 328 15.24 -10.11 -29.96
CA SER A 328 14.63 -11.20 -30.74
C SER A 328 13.27 -11.64 -30.20
N TRP A 329 13.07 -11.62 -28.88
CA TRP A 329 11.79 -11.99 -28.26
C TRP A 329 10.66 -10.99 -28.56
N ALA A 330 10.98 -9.77 -29.01
CA ALA A 330 9.99 -8.73 -29.27
C ALA A 330 9.21 -8.96 -30.57
N GLU A 331 9.77 -9.71 -31.53
CA GLU A 331 9.13 -10.04 -32.80
C GLU A 331 7.77 -10.74 -32.60
N GLU A 332 7.69 -11.64 -31.62
CA GLU A 332 6.44 -12.34 -31.27
C GLU A 332 5.35 -11.38 -30.78
N ALA A 333 5.73 -10.26 -30.16
CA ALA A 333 4.79 -9.27 -29.63
C ALA A 333 4.24 -8.34 -30.72
N VAL A 334 4.98 -8.11 -31.82
CA VAL A 334 4.59 -7.21 -32.90
C VAL A 334 3.25 -7.62 -33.52
N GLY A 335 3.07 -8.90 -33.83
CA GLY A 335 1.83 -9.39 -34.45
C GLY A 335 0.59 -9.15 -33.58
N PHE A 336 0.73 -9.24 -32.25
CA PHE A 336 -0.34 -8.90 -31.32
C PHE A 336 -0.65 -7.39 -31.32
N LEU A 337 0.39 -6.55 -31.35
CA LEU A 337 0.25 -5.10 -31.37
C LEU A 337 -0.44 -4.62 -32.65
N GLU A 338 -0.05 -5.15 -33.81
CA GLU A 338 -0.67 -4.83 -35.11
C GLU A 338 -2.16 -5.16 -35.14
N GLN A 339 -2.54 -6.36 -34.71
CA GLN A 339 -3.95 -6.76 -34.63
C GLN A 339 -4.75 -5.83 -33.70
N LYS A 340 -4.14 -5.36 -32.61
CA LYS A 340 -4.78 -4.45 -31.67
C LYS A 340 -4.89 -3.02 -32.23
N ALA A 341 -3.90 -2.56 -32.99
CA ALA A 341 -3.95 -1.27 -33.68
C ALA A 341 -5.08 -1.25 -34.72
N LEU A 342 -5.20 -2.31 -35.52
CA LEU A 342 -6.23 -2.44 -36.56
C LEU A 342 -7.66 -2.42 -36.01
N LYS A 343 -7.90 -2.99 -34.82
CA LYS A 343 -9.24 -2.99 -34.18
C LYS A 343 -9.65 -1.63 -33.60
N LYS A 344 -8.73 -0.68 -33.46
CA LYS A 344 -8.97 0.63 -32.83
C LYS A 344 -8.97 1.80 -33.83
N ASN A 345 -8.56 1.55 -35.07
CA ASN A 345 -8.88 2.40 -36.21
C ASN A 345 -10.29 2.08 -36.70
#